data_AF-A0A829YJ12-F1
#
_entry.id   AF-A0A829YJ12-F1
#
_cell.length_a   1.000
_cell.length_b   1.000
_cell.length_c   1.000
_cell.angle_alpha   90.00
_cell.angle_beta   90.00
_cell.angle_gamma   90.00
#
_symmetry.space_group_name_H-M   'P 1'
#
loop_
_entity.id
_entity.type
_entity.pdbx_description
1 polymer ?
#
loop_
_entity_poly.entity_id
_entity_poly.type
_entity_poly.pdbx_seq_one_letter_code
_entity_poly.pdbx_strand_id
1 'polypeptide(L)'
;MKAALQGNARLAASSLQSVARSNFAGKDVVYRRCMLQRFGSAATPPARPEAGDPFLSNVLGLYQTYWWHALMFPAARDQYGRELQRGLSALLGESDAIIDWDALDERVARELRARGYYSQLGNTPPLRELMVWRTQDSSVREVRLPERTYPVQLEVLNDFVSRGWSSYARCERRSNGGWATDERVYAVGPAFPQGLDSEAFRASLLGHETQHFADLQQFPNLTSWELEYRAKLTELWMSRDSLRFLLGKFNRDQGDDEQVPHLFANKRVIRDLQAYLSANGSTPAQDDLSDVPADKLRAAAVEVLARDTRTREHAASMAGTSPAMPGK
;
A
#
# COMPACT_ATOMS: atom_id res chain seq x y z
N MET A 1 -0.25 4.62 15.86
CA MET A 1 -0.36 4.66 14.38
C MET A 1 -0.65 3.29 13.78
N LYS A 2 0.03 2.22 14.23
CA LYS A 2 -0.21 0.82 13.79
C LYS A 2 -1.70 0.39 13.89
N ALA A 3 -2.38 0.70 14.99
CA ALA A 3 -3.80 0.36 15.19
C ALA A 3 -4.77 0.93 14.14
N ALA A 4 -4.51 2.13 13.60
CA ALA A 4 -5.38 2.73 12.57
C ALA A 4 -5.28 1.97 11.23
N LEU A 5 -4.08 1.48 10.90
CA LEU A 5 -3.85 0.65 9.71
C LEU A 5 -4.34 -0.79 9.90
N GLN A 6 -4.47 -1.25 11.15
CA GLN A 6 -5.16 -2.50 11.50
C GLN A 6 -6.70 -2.34 11.54
N GLY A 7 -7.19 -1.17 11.09
CA GLY A 7 -8.61 -0.83 11.02
C GLY A 7 -9.28 -0.59 12.39
N ASN A 8 -8.53 -0.26 13.44
CA ASN A 8 -9.09 0.07 14.75
C ASN A 8 -8.72 1.52 15.11
N ALA A 9 -9.47 2.47 14.53
CA ALA A 9 -9.22 3.89 14.75
C ALA A 9 -9.64 4.36 16.14
N ARG A 10 -10.63 3.70 16.77
CA ARG A 10 -11.00 3.96 18.16
C ARG A 10 -9.84 3.71 19.11
N LEU A 11 -9.18 2.57 18.99
CA LEU A 11 -7.97 2.27 19.78
C LEU A 11 -6.87 3.28 19.49
N ALA A 12 -6.65 3.61 18.21
CA ALA A 12 -5.65 4.60 17.84
C ALA A 12 -5.92 5.99 18.45
N ALA A 13 -7.18 6.44 18.48
CA ALA A 13 -7.59 7.69 19.10
C ALA A 13 -7.39 7.66 20.63
N SER A 14 -7.78 6.57 21.29
CA SER A 14 -7.54 6.39 22.74
C SER A 14 -6.05 6.45 23.08
N SER A 15 -5.17 5.81 22.28
CA SER A 15 -3.72 5.90 22.47
C SER A 15 -3.17 7.31 22.24
N LEU A 16 -3.75 8.09 21.33
CA LEU A 16 -3.35 9.49 21.13
C LEU A 16 -3.86 10.40 22.27
N GLN A 17 -5.00 10.06 22.86
CA GLN A 17 -5.57 10.79 23.98
C GLN A 17 -4.75 10.63 25.26
N SER A 18 -4.18 9.44 25.50
CA SER A 18 -3.37 9.15 26.69
C SER A 18 -2.01 9.84 26.71
N VAL A 19 -1.52 10.33 25.56
CA VAL A 19 -0.27 11.08 25.47
C VAL A 19 -0.53 12.57 25.73
N ALA A 20 0.31 13.17 26.58
CA ALA A 20 0.26 14.59 26.91
C ALA A 20 0.34 15.48 25.66
N ARG A 21 -0.48 16.53 25.60
CA ARG A 21 -0.54 17.45 24.45
C ARG A 21 0.81 18.10 24.13
N SER A 22 1.63 18.35 25.15
CA SER A 22 2.99 18.91 25.03
C SER A 22 3.94 18.04 24.20
N ASN A 23 3.64 16.75 24.03
CA ASN A 23 4.49 15.82 23.28
C ASN A 23 4.21 15.85 21.77
N PHE A 24 3.30 16.71 21.31
CA PHE A 24 2.98 16.87 19.89
C PHE A 24 3.42 18.25 19.41
N ALA A 25 4.08 18.29 18.25
CA ALA A 25 4.52 19.53 17.61
C ALA A 25 4.16 19.55 16.11
N GLY A 26 4.02 20.75 15.54
CA GLY A 26 3.76 20.95 14.11
C GLY A 26 2.57 20.13 13.58
N LYS A 27 2.80 19.35 12.52
CA LYS A 27 1.78 18.52 11.86
C LYS A 27 1.17 17.46 12.79
N ASP A 28 1.85 17.10 13.88
CA ASP A 28 1.37 16.09 14.83
C ASP A 28 0.23 16.61 15.70
N VAL A 29 0.21 17.92 15.99
CA VAL A 29 -0.89 18.57 16.70
C VAL A 29 -2.17 18.54 15.87
N VAL A 30 -2.06 18.85 14.58
CA VAL A 30 -3.19 18.84 13.63
C VAL A 30 -3.74 17.43 13.48
N TYR A 31 -2.86 16.44 13.29
CA TYR A 31 -3.24 15.04 13.18
C TYR A 31 -3.95 14.53 14.44
N ARG A 32 -3.39 14.81 15.64
CA ARG A 32 -4.01 14.42 16.90
C ARG A 32 -5.40 15.02 17.04
N ARG A 33 -5.57 16.31 16.75
CA ARG A 33 -6.86 16.99 16.81
C ARG A 33 -7.89 16.31 15.91
N CYS A 34 -7.53 16.06 14.65
CA CYS A 34 -8.43 15.39 13.71
C CYS A 34 -8.79 13.98 14.19
N MET A 35 -7.83 13.18 14.66
CA MET A 35 -8.10 11.82 15.13
C MET A 35 -9.08 11.81 16.30
N LEU A 36 -8.93 12.72 17.27
CA LEU A 36 -9.84 12.81 18.40
C LEU A 36 -11.21 13.36 18.01
N GLN A 37 -11.30 14.25 17.03
CA GLN A 37 -12.57 14.72 16.50
C GLN A 37 -13.31 13.63 15.74
N ARG A 38 -12.59 12.86 14.91
CA ARG A 38 -13.16 11.83 14.03
C ARG A 38 -13.45 10.53 14.77
N PHE A 39 -12.64 10.14 15.75
CA PHE A 39 -12.72 8.81 16.38
C PHE A 39 -12.65 8.86 17.92
N GLY A 40 -12.80 10.03 18.54
CA GLY A 40 -12.90 10.17 19.99
C GLY A 40 -14.21 9.59 20.54
N SER A 41 -14.33 9.54 21.87
CA SER A 41 -15.49 8.97 22.56
C SER A 41 -16.82 9.66 22.24
N ALA A 42 -16.79 10.95 21.91
CA ALA A 42 -17.96 11.74 21.53
C ALA A 42 -18.11 11.92 20.01
N ALA A 43 -17.31 11.21 19.21
CA ALA A 43 -17.39 11.32 17.76
C ALA A 43 -18.68 10.69 17.24
N THR A 44 -19.23 11.28 16.18
CA THR A 44 -20.35 10.74 15.41
C THR A 44 -19.89 10.45 13.98
N PRO A 45 -20.66 9.66 13.21
CA PRO A 45 -20.41 9.50 11.78
C PRO A 45 -20.29 10.86 11.07
N PRO A 46 -19.44 10.98 10.04
CA PRO A 46 -19.29 12.22 9.29
C PRO A 46 -20.58 12.54 8.53
N ALA A 47 -20.84 13.83 8.33
CA ALA A 47 -21.83 14.25 7.36
C ALA A 47 -21.39 13.87 5.94
N ARG A 48 -22.36 13.67 5.04
CA ARG A 48 -22.08 13.40 3.62
C ARG A 48 -21.22 14.54 3.04
N PRO A 49 -20.08 14.25 2.40
CA PRO A 49 -19.26 15.27 1.77
C PRO A 49 -19.93 15.82 0.50
N GLU A 50 -19.67 17.08 0.18
CA GLU A 50 -20.04 17.68 -1.10
C GLU A 50 -18.88 17.55 -2.08
N ALA A 51 -19.05 16.75 -3.14
CA ALA A 51 -18.01 16.40 -4.10
C ALA A 51 -18.28 16.94 -5.52
N GLY A 52 -19.15 17.95 -5.65
CA GLY A 52 -19.52 18.60 -6.91
C GLY A 52 -20.51 17.81 -7.78
N ASP A 53 -20.53 16.48 -7.68
CA ASP A 53 -21.53 15.60 -8.32
C ASP A 53 -22.40 14.92 -7.25
N PRO A 54 -23.74 14.92 -7.37
CA PRO A 54 -24.64 14.33 -6.36
C PRO A 54 -24.47 12.82 -6.17
N PHE A 55 -24.24 12.06 -7.25
CA PHE A 55 -24.05 10.62 -7.18
C PHE A 55 -22.74 10.31 -6.46
N LEU A 56 -21.65 10.97 -6.84
CA LEU A 56 -20.35 10.85 -6.17
C LEU A 56 -20.44 11.24 -4.69
N SER A 57 -21.14 12.33 -4.38
CA SER A 57 -21.33 12.78 -2.99
C SER A 57 -22.06 11.72 -2.16
N ASN A 58 -23.08 11.06 -2.74
CA ASN A 58 -23.81 9.97 -2.08
C ASN A 58 -22.93 8.72 -1.89
N VAL A 59 -22.20 8.29 -2.92
CA VAL A 59 -21.26 7.16 -2.83
C VAL A 59 -20.22 7.43 -1.74
N LEU A 60 -19.57 8.60 -1.75
CA LEU A 60 -18.59 8.96 -0.72
C LEU A 60 -19.19 9.02 0.68
N GLY A 61 -20.41 9.53 0.83
CA GLY A 61 -21.12 9.56 2.11
C GLY A 61 -21.35 8.15 2.67
N LEU A 62 -21.78 7.22 1.81
CA LEU A 62 -21.98 5.82 2.20
C LEU A 62 -20.66 5.17 2.65
N TYR A 63 -19.59 5.34 1.87
CA TYR A 63 -18.27 4.80 2.22
C TYR A 63 -17.68 5.44 3.47
N GLN A 64 -17.75 6.76 3.65
CA GLN A 64 -17.23 7.42 4.86
C GLN A 64 -18.02 7.05 6.12
N THR A 65 -19.34 6.85 6.01
CA THR A 65 -20.18 6.32 7.08
C THR A 65 -19.77 4.90 7.44
N TYR A 66 -19.64 4.03 6.42
CA TYR A 66 -19.14 2.66 6.59
C TYR A 66 -17.76 2.64 7.26
N TRP A 67 -16.78 3.38 6.73
CA TRP A 67 -15.44 3.44 7.29
C TRP A 67 -15.45 3.91 8.73
N TRP A 68 -16.22 4.96 9.05
CA TRP A 68 -16.32 5.44 10.42
C TRP A 68 -16.80 4.34 11.37
N HIS A 69 -17.91 3.68 11.04
CA HIS A 69 -18.48 2.62 11.86
C HIS A 69 -17.56 1.40 11.97
N ALA A 70 -17.00 0.94 10.85
CA ALA A 70 -16.10 -0.20 10.77
C ALA A 70 -14.78 0.01 11.55
N LEU A 71 -14.32 1.26 11.64
CA LEU A 71 -13.12 1.65 12.39
C LEU A 71 -13.40 1.89 13.89
N MET A 72 -14.63 2.29 14.24
CA MET A 72 -15.06 2.51 15.63
C MET A 72 -15.50 1.22 16.32
N PHE A 73 -16.05 0.27 15.55
CA PHE A 73 -16.59 -0.99 16.02
C PHE A 73 -16.10 -2.17 15.16
N PRO A 74 -14.82 -2.57 15.27
CA PRO A 74 -14.24 -3.62 14.41
C PRO A 74 -14.99 -4.96 14.43
N ALA A 75 -15.63 -5.32 15.55
CA ALA A 75 -16.41 -6.56 15.67
C ALA A 75 -17.71 -6.56 14.85
N ALA A 76 -18.17 -5.39 14.37
CA ALA A 76 -19.40 -5.23 13.60
C ALA A 76 -19.14 -4.86 12.13
N ARG A 77 -17.91 -5.02 11.63
CA ARG A 77 -17.54 -4.69 10.24
C ARG A 77 -18.44 -5.33 9.19
N ASP A 78 -18.77 -6.61 9.37
CA ASP A 78 -19.60 -7.35 8.42
C ASP A 78 -21.03 -6.77 8.36
N GLN A 79 -21.57 -6.33 9.50
CA GLN A 79 -22.86 -5.66 9.54
C GLN A 79 -22.82 -4.35 8.74
N TYR A 80 -21.83 -3.50 9.02
CA TYR A 80 -21.71 -2.22 8.30
C TYR A 80 -21.38 -2.42 6.82
N GLY A 81 -20.71 -3.52 6.45
CA GLY A 81 -20.51 -3.92 5.06
C GLY A 81 -21.84 -4.21 4.37
N ARG A 82 -22.76 -4.95 5.01
CA ARG A 82 -24.12 -5.18 4.47
C ARG A 82 -24.95 -3.91 4.38
N GLU A 83 -24.75 -2.96 5.29
CA GLU A 83 -25.40 -1.64 5.22
C GLU A 83 -24.87 -0.81 4.04
N LEU A 84 -23.55 -0.81 3.81
CA LEU A 84 -22.93 -0.21 2.62
C LEU A 84 -23.49 -0.84 1.34
N GLN A 85 -23.56 -2.17 1.28
CA GLN A 85 -24.07 -2.91 0.13
C GLN A 85 -25.51 -2.51 -0.22
N ARG A 86 -26.40 -2.45 0.79
CA ARG A 86 -27.78 -2.00 0.63
C ARG A 86 -27.86 -0.56 0.15
N GLY A 87 -27.07 0.34 0.76
CA GLY A 87 -27.06 1.76 0.39
C GLY A 87 -26.60 1.99 -1.04
N LEU A 88 -25.54 1.31 -1.49
CA LEU A 88 -25.05 1.39 -2.86
C LEU A 88 -26.05 0.79 -3.86
N SER A 89 -26.68 -0.35 -3.53
CA SER A 89 -27.70 -0.97 -4.39
C SER A 89 -28.90 -0.04 -4.59
N ALA A 90 -29.41 0.55 -3.51
CA ALA A 90 -30.50 1.52 -3.59
C ALA A 90 -30.11 2.78 -4.39
N LEU A 91 -28.86 3.25 -4.27
CA LEU A 91 -28.35 4.38 -5.04
C LEU A 91 -28.28 4.09 -6.55
N LEU A 92 -28.13 2.82 -6.93
CA LEU A 92 -28.18 2.34 -8.31
C LEU A 92 -29.62 2.08 -8.81
N GLY A 93 -30.64 2.34 -7.98
CA GLY A 93 -32.04 2.16 -8.32
C GLY A 93 -32.57 0.72 -8.13
N GLU A 94 -31.83 -0.15 -7.45
CA GLU A 94 -32.26 -1.52 -7.19
C GLU A 94 -33.25 -1.58 -6.01
N SER A 95 -34.29 -2.41 -6.15
CA SER A 95 -35.25 -2.68 -5.08
C SER A 95 -34.67 -3.58 -3.99
N ASP A 96 -33.82 -4.52 -4.38
CA ASP A 96 -33.13 -5.46 -3.51
C ASP A 96 -31.62 -5.22 -3.51
N ALA A 97 -30.94 -5.68 -2.45
CA ALA A 97 -29.49 -5.58 -2.39
C ALA A 97 -28.83 -6.48 -3.43
N ILE A 98 -27.91 -5.91 -4.22
CA ILE A 98 -26.98 -6.70 -5.02
C ILE A 98 -26.01 -7.39 -4.05
N ILE A 99 -26.16 -8.70 -3.88
CA ILE A 99 -25.38 -9.50 -2.91
C ILE A 99 -23.95 -9.76 -3.38
N ASP A 100 -23.74 -9.83 -4.69
CA ASP A 100 -22.42 -9.97 -5.29
C ASP A 100 -21.68 -8.63 -5.25
N TRP A 101 -20.59 -8.59 -4.48
CA TRP A 101 -19.77 -7.40 -4.33
C TRP A 101 -19.05 -7.00 -5.61
N ASP A 102 -18.63 -7.95 -6.43
CA ASP A 102 -17.90 -7.66 -7.66
C ASP A 102 -18.86 -7.03 -8.69
N ALA A 103 -20.06 -7.59 -8.81
CA ALA A 103 -21.12 -7.01 -9.65
C ALA A 103 -21.56 -5.62 -9.18
N LEU A 104 -21.66 -5.41 -7.85
CA LEU A 104 -21.99 -4.10 -7.28
C LEU A 104 -20.88 -3.07 -7.53
N ASP A 105 -19.63 -3.43 -7.26
CA ASP A 105 -18.48 -2.56 -7.47
C ASP A 105 -18.34 -2.15 -8.94
N GLU A 106 -18.52 -3.11 -9.85
CA GLU A 106 -18.45 -2.84 -11.29
C GLU A 106 -19.53 -1.86 -11.73
N ARG A 107 -20.77 -1.99 -11.21
CA ARG A 107 -21.85 -1.04 -11.49
C ARG A 107 -21.56 0.36 -10.94
N VAL A 108 -21.09 0.46 -9.70
CA VAL A 108 -20.71 1.76 -9.11
C VAL A 108 -19.56 2.39 -9.90
N ALA A 109 -18.54 1.60 -10.28
CA ALA A 109 -17.42 2.06 -11.11
C ALA A 109 -17.91 2.59 -12.47
N ARG A 110 -18.82 1.89 -13.14
CA ARG A 110 -19.38 2.34 -14.42
C ARG A 110 -20.13 3.66 -14.28
N GLU A 111 -20.93 3.84 -13.24
CA GLU A 111 -21.62 5.11 -12.98
C GLU A 111 -20.64 6.25 -12.66
N LEU A 112 -19.63 6.01 -11.84
CA LEU A 112 -18.56 6.99 -11.58
C LEU A 112 -17.82 7.35 -12.88
N ARG A 113 -17.53 6.36 -13.73
CA ARG A 113 -16.85 6.57 -15.00
C ARG A 113 -17.68 7.38 -15.99
N ALA A 114 -18.98 7.13 -16.08
CA ALA A 114 -19.90 7.92 -16.90
C ALA A 114 -19.95 9.41 -16.48
N ARG A 115 -19.56 9.72 -15.24
CA ARG A 115 -19.48 11.08 -14.68
C ARG A 115 -18.06 11.67 -14.73
N GLY A 116 -17.13 11.01 -15.43
CA GLY A 116 -15.77 11.49 -15.62
C GLY A 116 -14.80 11.16 -14.49
N TYR A 117 -15.15 10.26 -13.58
CA TYR A 117 -14.27 9.83 -12.49
C TYR A 117 -13.63 8.48 -12.79
N TYR A 118 -12.40 8.31 -12.35
CA TYR A 118 -11.78 7.00 -12.20
C TYR A 118 -11.95 6.53 -10.76
N SER A 119 -11.98 5.22 -10.55
CA SER A 119 -12.20 4.65 -9.23
C SER A 119 -11.50 3.32 -9.04
N GLN A 120 -11.10 3.05 -7.79
CA GLN A 120 -10.72 1.73 -7.31
C GLN A 120 -11.67 1.35 -6.18
N LEU A 121 -12.41 0.27 -6.39
CA LEU A 121 -13.28 -0.36 -5.41
C LEU A 121 -12.70 -1.74 -5.03
N GLY A 122 -13.50 -2.59 -4.39
CA GLY A 122 -13.07 -3.89 -3.90
C GLY A 122 -12.76 -3.87 -2.40
N ASN A 123 -11.87 -4.77 -2.00
CA ASN A 123 -11.47 -4.92 -0.61
C ASN A 123 -9.96 -4.71 -0.48
N THR A 124 -9.57 -3.67 0.27
CA THR A 124 -8.19 -3.48 0.71
C THR A 124 -8.17 -3.77 2.20
N PRO A 125 -7.77 -4.99 2.63
CA PRO A 125 -7.97 -5.43 4.00
C PRO A 125 -7.53 -4.40 5.05
N PRO A 126 -8.34 -4.20 6.11
CA PRO A 126 -9.51 -5.01 6.46
C PRO A 126 -10.86 -4.46 5.93
N LEU A 127 -10.88 -3.40 5.12
CA LEU A 127 -12.11 -2.70 4.75
C LEU A 127 -12.36 -2.66 3.24
N ARG A 128 -13.63 -2.47 2.87
CA ARG A 128 -14.02 -2.14 1.48
C ARG A 128 -13.44 -0.78 1.09
N GLU A 129 -12.88 -0.72 -0.10
CA GLU A 129 -12.12 0.43 -0.61
C GLU A 129 -12.96 1.30 -1.53
N LEU A 130 -12.65 2.60 -1.50
CA LEU A 130 -13.10 3.58 -2.49
C LEU A 130 -12.03 4.66 -2.64
N MET A 131 -11.19 4.50 -3.66
CA MET A 131 -10.40 5.61 -4.19
C MET A 131 -11.11 6.20 -5.40
N VAL A 132 -11.13 7.53 -5.51
CA VAL A 132 -11.74 8.25 -6.63
C VAL A 132 -10.84 9.41 -7.03
N TRP A 133 -10.56 9.54 -8.32
CA TRP A 133 -9.72 10.59 -8.89
C TRP A 133 -10.22 11.04 -10.27
N ARG A 134 -9.78 12.21 -10.72
CA ARG A 134 -10.26 12.83 -11.97
C ARG A 134 -9.29 12.67 -13.13
N THR A 135 -7.99 12.70 -12.86
CA THR A 135 -6.95 12.72 -13.91
C THR A 135 -6.06 11.50 -13.80
N GLN A 136 -5.83 10.81 -14.92
CA GLN A 136 -4.95 9.66 -15.02
C GLN A 136 -4.08 9.76 -16.26
N ASP A 137 -2.76 9.72 -16.07
CA ASP A 137 -1.79 9.71 -17.15
C ASP A 137 -1.25 8.29 -17.34
N SER A 138 -1.52 7.73 -18.53
CA SER A 138 -1.12 6.36 -18.91
C SER A 138 0.16 6.39 -19.74
N SER A 139 1.17 5.61 -19.37
CA SER A 139 2.42 5.48 -20.15
C SER A 139 3.06 4.11 -19.99
N VAL A 140 3.78 3.63 -21.00
CA VAL A 140 4.67 2.47 -20.84
C VAL A 140 6.02 2.96 -20.31
N ARG A 141 6.54 2.27 -19.29
CA ARG A 141 7.86 2.54 -18.71
C ARG A 141 8.72 1.30 -18.77
N GLU A 142 9.93 1.47 -19.29
CA GLU A 142 10.98 0.46 -19.19
C GLU A 142 11.66 0.59 -17.83
N VAL A 143 11.41 -0.38 -16.95
CA VAL A 143 11.97 -0.39 -15.60
C VAL A 143 13.03 -1.47 -15.50
N ARG A 144 14.26 -1.05 -15.24
CA ARG A 144 15.37 -1.98 -15.01
C ARG A 144 15.29 -2.51 -13.58
N LEU A 145 15.04 -3.80 -13.44
CA LEU A 145 15.23 -4.56 -12.19
C LEU A 145 16.61 -5.24 -12.19
N PRO A 146 17.05 -5.83 -11.07
CA PRO A 146 18.33 -6.54 -11.00
C PRO A 146 18.47 -7.66 -12.05
N GLU A 147 17.40 -8.43 -12.31
CA GLU A 147 17.48 -9.56 -13.25
C GLU A 147 17.39 -9.13 -14.71
N ARG A 148 16.50 -8.17 -15.04
CA ARG A 148 16.26 -7.69 -16.42
C ARG A 148 15.40 -6.42 -16.43
N THR A 149 15.10 -5.94 -17.64
CA THR A 149 14.18 -4.81 -17.84
C THR A 149 12.77 -5.32 -18.08
N TYR A 150 11.79 -4.62 -17.50
CA TYR A 150 10.37 -4.92 -17.61
C TYR A 150 9.64 -3.74 -18.24
N PRO A 151 8.89 -3.95 -19.34
CA PRO A 151 7.91 -2.97 -19.79
C PRO A 151 6.71 -3.02 -18.86
N VAL A 152 6.41 -1.92 -18.17
CA VAL A 152 5.23 -1.81 -17.31
C VAL A 152 4.30 -0.71 -17.81
N GLN A 153 3.00 -1.02 -17.83
CA GLN A 153 1.98 -0.01 -18.01
C GLN A 153 1.84 0.77 -16.69
N LEU A 154 2.32 2.02 -16.68
CA LEU A 154 2.25 2.93 -15.54
C LEU A 154 1.03 3.84 -15.66
N GLU A 155 0.21 3.86 -14.62
CA GLU A 155 -0.94 4.74 -14.45
C GLU A 155 -0.65 5.75 -13.33
N VAL A 156 -0.42 7.01 -13.67
CA VAL A 156 -0.22 8.07 -12.67
C VAL A 156 -1.55 8.74 -12.36
N LEU A 157 -1.97 8.61 -11.11
CA LEU A 157 -3.28 9.03 -10.61
C LEU A 157 -3.16 10.41 -9.96
N ASN A 158 -4.00 11.35 -10.37
CA ASN A 158 -3.98 12.74 -9.92
C ASN A 158 -5.39 13.30 -9.71
N ASP A 159 -5.46 14.42 -9.00
CA ASP A 159 -6.72 15.12 -8.73
C ASP A 159 -7.74 14.21 -8.00
N PHE A 160 -7.31 13.72 -6.84
CA PHE A 160 -8.07 12.80 -6.00
C PHE A 160 -9.23 13.50 -5.29
N VAL A 161 -10.40 12.87 -5.35
CA VAL A 161 -11.55 13.17 -4.49
C VAL A 161 -11.50 12.33 -3.21
N SER A 162 -11.07 11.07 -3.31
CA SER A 162 -10.86 10.16 -2.17
C SER A 162 -9.62 9.31 -2.38
N ARG A 163 -8.73 9.24 -1.38
CA ARG A 163 -7.54 8.37 -1.36
C ARG A 163 -7.75 7.09 -0.55
N GLY A 164 -9.02 6.72 -0.35
CA GLY A 164 -9.41 5.46 0.26
C GLY A 164 -9.43 5.46 1.78
N TRP A 165 -9.90 4.32 2.31
CA TRP A 165 -10.22 4.16 3.72
C TRP A 165 -9.00 4.36 4.61
N SER A 166 -7.81 3.94 4.16
CA SER A 166 -6.58 4.04 4.95
C SER A 166 -6.15 5.50 5.13
N SER A 167 -6.40 6.36 4.13
CA SER A 167 -6.15 7.80 4.25
C SER A 167 -7.18 8.46 5.15
N TYR A 168 -8.45 8.08 5.01
CA TYR A 168 -9.53 8.50 5.88
C TYR A 168 -9.26 8.14 7.36
N ALA A 169 -8.83 6.90 7.64
CA ALA A 169 -8.48 6.43 8.98
C ALA A 169 -7.30 7.19 9.60
N ARG A 170 -6.48 7.87 8.78
CA ARG A 170 -5.31 8.64 9.18
C ARG A 170 -5.50 10.14 8.94
N CYS A 171 -6.75 10.63 8.90
CA CYS A 171 -7.01 12.06 8.78
C CYS A 171 -6.28 12.70 7.59
N GLU A 172 -6.24 12.00 6.45
CA GLU A 172 -5.57 12.45 5.22
C GLU A 172 -4.06 12.71 5.35
N ARG A 173 -3.45 12.38 6.49
CA ARG A 173 -2.04 12.66 6.75
C ARG A 173 -1.11 11.88 5.83
N ARG A 174 -1.51 10.67 5.46
CA ARG A 174 -0.79 9.76 4.56
C ARG A 174 -1.80 8.94 3.76
N SER A 175 -1.40 8.54 2.56
CA SER A 175 -2.09 7.59 1.70
C SER A 175 -1.10 6.50 1.28
N ASN A 176 -1.55 5.55 0.46
CA ASN A 176 -0.66 4.65 -0.25
C ASN A 176 0.13 5.46 -1.31
N GLY A 177 1.34 5.01 -1.64
CA GLY A 177 2.15 5.61 -2.71
C GLY A 177 1.79 5.07 -4.09
N GLY A 178 1.33 3.82 -4.15
CA GLY A 178 0.92 3.13 -5.36
C GLY A 178 0.73 1.65 -5.05
N TRP A 179 0.52 0.86 -6.10
CA TRP A 179 0.39 -0.61 -6.04
C TRP A 179 0.61 -1.19 -7.44
N ALA A 180 0.95 -2.48 -7.51
CA ALA A 180 0.97 -3.25 -8.74
C ALA A 180 -0.21 -4.24 -8.83
N THR A 181 -0.64 -4.52 -10.05
CA THR A 181 -1.35 -5.75 -10.42
C THR A 181 -0.44 -6.60 -11.29
N ASP A 182 -0.91 -7.75 -11.77
CA ASP A 182 -0.24 -8.55 -12.80
C ASP A 182 -0.22 -7.87 -14.20
N GLU A 183 -0.97 -6.78 -14.38
CA GLU A 183 -1.10 -6.04 -15.64
C GLU A 183 -0.45 -4.65 -15.61
N ARG A 184 -0.51 -3.93 -14.48
CA ARG A 184 -0.17 -2.50 -14.42
C ARG A 184 0.46 -2.10 -13.09
N VAL A 185 1.20 -0.99 -13.12
CA VAL A 185 1.67 -0.28 -11.92
C VAL A 185 0.88 1.02 -11.80
N TYR A 186 0.33 1.27 -10.62
CA TYR A 186 -0.41 2.49 -10.29
C TYR A 186 0.40 3.36 -9.36
N ALA A 187 0.48 4.66 -9.65
CA ALA A 187 1.18 5.65 -8.84
C ALA A 187 0.23 6.73 -8.34
N VAL A 188 0.18 6.97 -7.03
CA VAL A 188 -0.52 8.11 -6.45
C VAL A 188 0.36 9.34 -6.63
N GLY A 189 0.16 10.11 -7.70
CA GLY A 189 1.00 11.25 -8.07
C GLY A 189 1.31 12.23 -6.92
N PRO A 190 0.31 12.66 -6.13
CA PRO A 190 0.54 13.55 -4.98
C PRO A 190 1.44 12.97 -3.86
N ALA A 191 1.72 11.67 -3.86
CA ALA A 191 2.68 11.07 -2.93
C ALA A 191 4.14 11.37 -3.32
N PHE A 192 4.40 11.89 -4.53
CA PHE A 192 5.73 12.18 -5.07
C PHE A 192 5.88 13.67 -5.44
N PRO A 193 5.89 14.58 -4.46
CA PRO A 193 5.96 16.02 -4.72
C PRO A 193 7.29 16.47 -5.37
N GLN A 194 8.32 15.62 -5.35
CA GLN A 194 9.60 15.87 -6.02
C GLN A 194 9.59 15.44 -7.50
N GLY A 195 8.44 14.97 -8.01
CA GLY A 195 8.27 14.56 -9.39
C GLY A 195 8.60 13.08 -9.66
N LEU A 196 8.23 12.64 -10.86
CA LEU A 196 8.35 11.25 -11.31
C LEU A 196 9.78 10.86 -11.73
N ASP A 197 10.71 11.82 -11.77
CA ASP A 197 12.14 11.54 -11.98
C ASP A 197 12.92 11.44 -10.65
N SER A 198 12.26 11.75 -9.53
CA SER A 198 12.87 11.67 -8.21
C SER A 198 13.27 10.24 -7.87
N GLU A 199 14.32 10.08 -7.06
CA GLU A 199 14.73 8.76 -6.60
C GLU A 199 13.65 8.09 -5.75
N ALA A 200 12.90 8.86 -4.94
CA ALA A 200 11.78 8.36 -4.18
C ALA A 200 10.71 7.71 -5.08
N PHE A 201 10.45 8.30 -6.25
CA PHE A 201 9.57 7.69 -7.24
C PHE A 201 10.24 6.48 -7.92
N ARG A 202 11.45 6.64 -8.45
CA ARG A 202 12.11 5.59 -9.25
C ARG A 202 12.45 4.33 -8.44
N ALA A 203 12.96 4.48 -7.22
CA ALA A 203 13.37 3.35 -6.38
C ALA A 203 12.20 2.86 -5.52
N SER A 204 11.67 3.73 -4.64
CA SER A 204 10.68 3.32 -3.62
C SER A 204 9.25 3.15 -4.13
N LEU A 205 8.96 3.53 -5.37
CA LEU A 205 7.71 3.14 -6.02
C LEU A 205 7.98 2.29 -7.25
N LEU A 206 8.56 2.86 -8.30
CA LEU A 206 8.60 2.21 -9.60
C LEU A 206 9.40 0.90 -9.54
N GLY A 207 10.57 0.91 -8.90
CA GLY A 207 11.35 -0.31 -8.64
C GLY A 207 10.60 -1.33 -7.78
N HIS A 208 10.06 -0.87 -6.64
CA HIS A 208 9.32 -1.70 -5.69
C HIS A 208 8.10 -2.39 -6.35
N GLU A 209 7.21 -1.61 -6.94
CA GLU A 209 5.97 -2.11 -7.56
C GLU A 209 6.26 -2.90 -8.83
N THR A 210 7.31 -2.57 -9.59
CA THR A 210 7.70 -3.39 -10.75
C THR A 210 8.24 -4.74 -10.31
N GLN A 211 8.91 -4.83 -9.16
CA GLN A 211 9.28 -6.13 -8.60
C GLN A 211 8.04 -6.94 -8.24
N HIS A 212 7.01 -6.33 -7.63
CA HIS A 212 5.73 -7.02 -7.39
C HIS A 212 5.08 -7.49 -8.69
N PHE A 213 4.99 -6.62 -9.71
CA PHE A 213 4.48 -6.96 -11.03
C PHE A 213 5.19 -8.18 -11.63
N ALA A 214 6.53 -8.18 -11.62
CA ALA A 214 7.35 -9.28 -12.13
C ALA A 214 7.11 -10.58 -11.33
N ASP A 215 7.07 -10.47 -10.01
CA ASP A 215 6.92 -11.60 -9.11
C ASP A 215 5.51 -12.21 -9.16
N LEU A 216 4.45 -11.42 -9.33
CA LEU A 216 3.08 -11.91 -9.51
C LEU A 216 2.94 -12.77 -10.78
N GLN A 217 3.69 -12.44 -11.83
CA GLN A 217 3.71 -13.21 -13.07
C GLN A 217 4.56 -14.49 -12.94
N GLN A 218 5.76 -14.37 -12.35
CA GLN A 218 6.72 -15.47 -12.29
C GLN A 218 6.43 -16.48 -11.17
N PHE A 219 5.96 -15.99 -10.02
CA PHE A 219 5.76 -16.75 -8.79
C PHE A 219 4.35 -16.45 -8.19
N PRO A 220 3.26 -16.94 -8.80
CA PRO A 220 1.89 -16.55 -8.41
C PRO A 220 1.48 -16.94 -6.98
N ASN A 221 2.25 -17.83 -6.32
CA ASN A 221 1.96 -18.33 -4.98
C ASN A 221 2.79 -17.66 -3.87
N LEU A 222 3.47 -16.54 -4.16
CA LEU A 222 4.18 -15.80 -3.11
C LEU A 222 3.20 -15.25 -2.08
N THR A 223 3.57 -15.40 -0.81
CA THR A 223 2.90 -14.70 0.27
C THR A 223 3.21 -13.21 0.21
N SER A 224 2.36 -12.37 0.81
CA SER A 224 2.54 -10.92 0.77
C SER A 224 3.88 -10.46 1.35
N TRP A 225 4.41 -11.12 2.38
CA TRP A 225 5.71 -10.73 2.95
C TRP A 225 6.89 -11.13 2.06
N GLU A 226 6.76 -12.18 1.24
CA GLU A 226 7.78 -12.58 0.27
C GLU A 226 7.86 -11.60 -0.90
N LEU A 227 6.70 -11.15 -1.39
CA LEU A 227 6.63 -10.05 -2.38
C LEU A 227 7.35 -8.81 -1.86
N GLU A 228 7.03 -8.39 -0.62
CA GLU A 228 7.67 -7.26 0.05
C GLU A 228 9.17 -7.44 0.25
N TYR A 229 9.60 -8.65 0.62
CA TYR A 229 11.02 -8.96 0.80
C TYR A 229 11.81 -8.75 -0.49
N ARG A 230 11.31 -9.27 -1.61
CA ARG A 230 11.95 -9.13 -2.92
C ARG A 230 11.94 -7.68 -3.40
N ALA A 231 10.81 -6.99 -3.28
CA ALA A 231 10.69 -5.57 -3.66
C ALA A 231 11.65 -4.66 -2.87
N LYS A 232 11.87 -4.94 -1.59
CA LYS A 232 12.80 -4.17 -0.74
C LYS A 232 14.27 -4.38 -1.07
N LEU A 233 14.66 -5.57 -1.51
CA LEU A 233 16.01 -5.79 -2.05
C LEU A 233 16.22 -4.96 -3.32
N THR A 234 15.20 -4.89 -4.19
CA THR A 234 15.20 -4.02 -5.36
C THR A 234 15.27 -2.54 -4.99
N GLU A 235 14.51 -2.07 -3.99
CA GLU A 235 14.61 -0.70 -3.50
C GLU A 235 16.03 -0.34 -3.05
N LEU A 236 16.68 -1.23 -2.27
CA LEU A 236 18.05 -1.01 -1.81
C LEU A 236 19.03 -0.93 -2.97
N TRP A 237 18.91 -1.80 -3.97
CA TRP A 237 19.78 -1.76 -5.16
C TRP A 237 19.59 -0.48 -5.99
N MET A 238 18.35 -0.02 -6.15
CA MET A 238 18.05 1.19 -6.93
C MET A 238 18.40 2.48 -6.19
N SER A 239 18.36 2.48 -4.87
CA SER A 239 18.64 3.64 -4.03
C SER A 239 20.13 4.01 -4.05
N ARG A 240 20.40 5.30 -4.25
CA ARG A 240 21.71 5.94 -4.15
C ARG A 240 21.67 6.96 -3.02
N ASP A 241 21.14 8.15 -3.27
CA ASP A 241 21.19 9.27 -2.32
C ASP A 241 20.32 9.00 -1.08
N SER A 242 19.21 8.29 -1.27
CA SER A 242 18.23 7.91 -0.24
C SER A 242 18.57 6.60 0.47
N LEU A 243 19.62 5.87 0.07
CA LEU A 243 19.93 4.52 0.58
C LEU A 243 20.03 4.48 2.10
N ARG A 244 20.75 5.43 2.71
CA ARG A 244 20.91 5.49 4.17
C ARG A 244 19.61 5.80 4.89
N PHE A 245 18.78 6.67 4.32
CA PHE A 245 17.48 6.98 4.86
C PHE A 245 16.54 5.77 4.81
N LEU A 246 16.52 5.08 3.66
CA LEU A 246 15.74 3.86 3.44
C LEU A 246 16.16 2.75 4.40
N LEU A 247 17.46 2.51 4.53
CA LEU A 247 18.00 1.52 5.46
C LEU A 247 17.64 1.86 6.91
N GLY A 248 17.76 3.12 7.31
CA GLY A 248 17.33 3.56 8.64
C GLY A 248 15.84 3.32 8.89
N LYS A 249 14.99 3.43 7.86
CA LYS A 249 13.57 3.06 7.95
C LYS A 249 13.41 1.55 8.13
N PHE A 250 14.13 0.72 7.37
CA PHE A 250 14.06 -0.73 7.51
C PHE A 250 14.49 -1.18 8.91
N ASN A 251 15.56 -0.60 9.46
CA ASN A 251 16.03 -0.89 10.81
C ASN A 251 14.99 -0.56 11.89
N ARG A 252 14.31 0.59 11.78
CA ARG A 252 13.30 1.03 12.76
C ARG A 252 11.96 0.28 12.63
N ASP A 253 11.58 -0.07 11.41
CA ASP A 253 10.26 -0.61 11.10
C ASP A 253 10.34 -2.14 10.91
N GLN A 254 10.81 -2.86 11.92
CA GLN A 254 10.85 -4.33 11.92
C GLN A 254 9.72 -4.95 12.75
N GLY A 255 9.41 -6.22 12.51
CA GLY A 255 8.41 -6.98 13.26
C GLY A 255 8.51 -8.49 13.00
N ASP A 256 7.92 -9.27 13.89
CA ASP A 256 7.95 -10.74 13.86
C ASP A 256 6.68 -11.37 13.25
N ASP A 257 5.66 -10.56 13.00
CA ASP A 257 4.36 -11.02 12.51
C ASP A 257 4.33 -11.00 10.97
N GLU A 258 4.27 -12.18 10.36
CA GLU A 258 4.15 -12.38 8.91
C GLU A 258 2.87 -11.74 8.32
N GLN A 259 1.84 -11.54 9.16
CA GLN A 259 0.60 -10.84 8.78
C GLN A 259 0.77 -9.33 8.76
N VAL A 260 1.97 -8.81 9.05
CA VAL A 260 2.37 -7.42 8.84
C VAL A 260 3.53 -7.39 7.82
N PRO A 261 3.25 -7.63 6.52
CA PRO A 261 4.25 -7.95 5.51
C PRO A 261 5.44 -7.01 5.46
N HIS A 262 5.21 -5.69 5.46
CA HIS A 262 6.30 -4.72 5.42
C HIS A 262 7.28 -4.86 6.61
N LEU A 263 6.78 -5.03 7.83
CA LEU A 263 7.64 -5.08 9.01
C LEU A 263 8.45 -6.39 9.06
N PHE A 264 7.78 -7.49 8.73
CA PHE A 264 8.45 -8.79 8.64
C PHE A 264 9.50 -8.82 7.53
N ALA A 265 9.15 -8.33 6.33
CA ALA A 265 10.07 -8.25 5.20
C ALA A 265 11.30 -7.40 5.51
N ASN A 266 11.15 -6.26 6.21
CA ASN A 266 12.30 -5.45 6.65
C ASN A 266 13.28 -6.28 7.49
N LYS A 267 12.76 -7.02 8.48
CA LYS A 267 13.58 -7.89 9.34
C LYS A 267 14.30 -8.96 8.53
N ARG A 268 13.60 -9.61 7.59
CA ARG A 268 14.16 -10.64 6.71
C ARG A 268 15.27 -10.08 5.81
N VAL A 269 15.06 -8.93 5.19
CA VAL A 269 16.05 -8.25 4.34
C VAL A 269 17.32 -7.93 5.13
N ILE A 270 17.21 -7.31 6.31
CA ILE A 270 18.38 -6.98 7.14
C ILE A 270 19.16 -8.23 7.51
N ARG A 271 18.47 -9.26 8.02
CA ARG A 271 19.09 -10.52 8.43
C ARG A 271 19.82 -11.20 7.26
N ASP A 272 19.20 -11.29 6.09
CA ASP A 272 19.76 -12.05 4.96
C ASP A 272 20.90 -11.29 4.28
N LEU A 273 20.84 -9.96 4.24
CA LEU A 273 21.98 -9.13 3.85
C LEU A 273 23.16 -9.28 4.82
N GLN A 274 22.91 -9.31 6.13
CA GLN A 274 23.96 -9.53 7.12
C GLN A 274 24.62 -10.89 6.98
N ALA A 275 23.82 -11.94 6.85
CA ALA A 275 24.33 -13.29 6.62
C ALA A 275 25.18 -13.35 5.34
N TYR A 276 24.70 -12.74 4.26
CA TYR A 276 25.45 -12.64 3.01
C TYR A 276 26.78 -11.89 3.18
N LEU A 277 26.75 -10.70 3.79
CA LEU A 277 27.92 -9.85 3.96
C LEU A 277 28.98 -10.51 4.86
N SER A 278 28.56 -11.15 5.95
CA SER A 278 29.42 -11.94 6.85
C SER A 278 30.08 -13.11 6.14
N ALA A 279 29.31 -13.87 5.35
CA ALA A 279 29.86 -14.97 4.56
C ALA A 279 30.85 -14.51 3.46
N ASN A 280 30.81 -13.23 3.07
CA ASN A 280 31.67 -12.65 2.05
C ASN A 280 32.68 -11.64 2.64
N GLY A 281 33.11 -11.86 3.89
CA GLY A 281 34.27 -11.18 4.49
C GLY A 281 34.02 -9.75 4.97
N SER A 282 32.77 -9.32 5.11
CA SER A 282 32.42 -8.07 5.78
C SER A 282 31.95 -8.36 7.21
N THR A 283 32.26 -7.51 8.17
CA THR A 283 31.77 -7.63 9.57
C THR A 283 30.86 -6.45 9.90
N PRO A 284 29.60 -6.43 9.39
CA PRO A 284 28.65 -5.39 9.76
C PRO A 284 28.32 -5.47 11.25
N ALA A 285 27.94 -4.34 11.84
CA ALA A 285 27.37 -4.33 13.19
C ALA A 285 26.10 -5.19 13.23
N GLN A 286 25.84 -5.82 14.37
CA GLN A 286 24.66 -6.67 14.54
C GLN A 286 23.38 -5.84 14.35
N ASP A 287 22.44 -6.38 13.57
CA ASP A 287 21.19 -5.75 13.13
C ASP A 287 21.33 -4.32 12.55
N ASP A 288 22.54 -3.89 12.17
CA ASP A 288 22.79 -2.59 11.55
C ASP A 288 23.77 -2.68 10.36
N LEU A 289 23.27 -2.30 9.18
CA LEU A 289 24.03 -2.24 7.93
C LEU A 289 24.51 -0.82 7.60
N SER A 290 24.34 0.15 8.52
CA SER A 290 24.66 1.57 8.28
C SER A 290 26.14 1.81 7.97
N ASP A 291 27.04 1.00 8.55
CA ASP A 291 28.49 1.07 8.33
C ASP A 291 28.95 0.39 7.03
N VAL A 292 28.09 -0.39 6.37
CA VAL A 292 28.44 -1.09 5.12
C VAL A 292 28.52 -0.06 3.98
N PRO A 293 29.60 -0.01 3.18
CA PRO A 293 29.68 0.89 2.04
C PRO A 293 28.50 0.72 1.08
N ALA A 294 27.97 1.84 0.55
CA ALA A 294 26.74 1.85 -0.25
C ALA A 294 26.79 0.87 -1.43
N ASP A 295 27.87 0.87 -2.21
CA ASP A 295 28.01 -0.02 -3.36
C ASP A 295 28.08 -1.50 -2.97
N LYS A 296 28.71 -1.83 -1.82
CA LYS A 296 28.72 -3.19 -1.29
C LYS A 296 27.33 -3.64 -0.86
N LEU A 297 26.57 -2.78 -0.19
CA LEU A 297 25.20 -3.08 0.23
C LEU A 297 24.28 -3.28 -0.97
N ARG A 298 24.39 -2.42 -1.99
CA ARG A 298 23.62 -2.52 -3.25
C ARG A 298 23.95 -3.81 -4.01
N ALA A 299 25.23 -4.17 -4.10
CA ALA A 299 25.66 -5.44 -4.70
C ALA A 299 25.14 -6.65 -3.91
N ALA A 300 25.20 -6.61 -2.58
CA ALA A 300 24.66 -7.66 -1.73
C ALA A 300 23.14 -7.83 -1.93
N ALA A 301 22.38 -6.74 -2.09
CA ALA A 301 20.94 -6.81 -2.34
C ALA A 301 20.60 -7.55 -3.64
N VAL A 302 21.36 -7.28 -4.73
CA VAL A 302 21.23 -8.01 -6.00
C VAL A 302 21.52 -9.49 -5.82
N GLU A 303 22.59 -9.83 -5.12
CA GLU A 303 23.02 -11.21 -4.93
C GLU A 303 22.06 -12.02 -4.06
N VAL A 304 21.51 -11.40 -3.01
CA VAL A 304 20.49 -12.00 -2.16
C VAL A 304 19.19 -12.21 -2.93
N LEU A 305 18.75 -11.24 -3.73
CA LEU A 305 17.57 -11.39 -4.60
C LEU A 305 17.77 -12.52 -5.62
N ALA A 306 18.91 -12.56 -6.29
CA ALA A 306 19.23 -13.58 -7.28
C ALA A 306 19.29 -14.99 -6.67
N ARG A 307 19.77 -15.12 -5.42
CA ARG A 307 19.74 -16.39 -4.68
C ARG A 307 18.30 -16.83 -4.40
N ASP A 308 17.45 -15.93 -3.93
CA ASP A 308 16.03 -16.22 -3.69
C ASP A 308 15.31 -16.65 -4.98
N THR A 309 15.53 -15.94 -6.09
CA THR A 309 14.98 -16.31 -7.40
C THR A 309 15.37 -17.74 -7.80
N ARG A 310 16.66 -18.11 -7.71
CA ARG A 310 17.13 -19.48 -8.02
C ARG A 310 16.52 -20.54 -7.11
N THR A 311 16.38 -20.25 -5.82
CA THR A 311 15.74 -21.17 -4.86
C THR A 311 14.28 -21.43 -5.25
N ARG A 312 13.54 -20.39 -5.63
CA ARG A 312 12.14 -20.49 -6.03
C ARG A 312 11.95 -21.20 -7.37
N GLU A 313 12.79 -20.90 -8.37
CA GLU A 313 12.79 -21.60 -9.66
C GLU A 313 13.09 -23.09 -9.48
N HIS A 314 14.06 -23.42 -8.63
CA HIS A 314 14.35 -24.81 -8.31
C HIS A 314 13.16 -25.50 -7.63
N ALA A 315 12.55 -24.88 -6.62
CA ALA A 315 11.37 -25.42 -5.96
C ALA A 315 10.19 -25.62 -6.93
N ALA A 316 9.93 -24.67 -7.82
CA ALA A 316 8.91 -24.77 -8.86
C ALA A 316 9.19 -25.93 -9.83
N SER A 317 10.45 -26.11 -10.25
CA SER A 317 10.85 -27.21 -11.12
C SER A 317 10.63 -28.58 -10.47
N MET A 318 10.87 -28.69 -9.16
CA MET A 318 10.64 -29.92 -8.40
C MET A 318 9.16 -30.20 -8.17
N ALA A 319 8.31 -29.17 -8.13
CA ALA A 319 6.86 -29.29 -7.98
C ALA A 319 6.13 -29.59 -9.31
N GLY A 320 6.83 -29.67 -10.44
CA GLY A 320 6.22 -29.86 -11.77
C GLY A 320 5.42 -28.65 -12.26
N THR A 321 5.53 -27.51 -11.58
CA THR A 321 4.95 -26.24 -12.00
C THR A 321 5.99 -25.50 -12.84
N SER A 322 5.76 -25.36 -14.14
CA SER A 322 6.61 -24.46 -14.94
C SER A 322 6.33 -23.02 -14.50
N PRO A 323 7.35 -22.24 -14.07
CA PRO A 323 7.14 -20.81 -13.90
C PRO A 323 6.63 -20.24 -15.22
N ALA A 324 5.60 -19.41 -15.17
CA ALA A 324 5.06 -18.78 -16.37
C ALA A 324 6.21 -18.01 -17.04
N MET A 325 6.45 -18.29 -18.32
CA MET A 325 7.31 -17.45 -19.15
C MET A 325 6.68 -16.06 -19.17
N PRO A 326 7.33 -15.03 -18.59
CA PRO A 326 6.75 -13.69 -18.61
C PRO A 326 6.66 -13.23 -20.06
N GLY A 327 5.56 -12.57 -20.41
CA GLY A 327 5.19 -12.18 -21.76
C GLY A 327 6.37 -11.64 -22.59
N LYS A 328 6.45 -12.13 -23.83
CA LYS A 328 7.19 -11.45 -24.89
C LYS A 328 6.61 -10.06 -25.13
#